data_AF-A0A2M7T8J0-F1
#
_entry.id   AF-A0A2M7T8J0-F1
#
_cell.length_a   1.000
_cell.length_b   1.000
_cell.length_c   1.000
_cell.angle_alpha   90.00
_cell.angle_beta   90.00
_cell.angle_gamma   90.00
#
_symmetry.space_group_name_H-M   'P 1'
#
loop_
_entity.id
_entity.type
_entity.pdbx_description
1 polymer ?
#
loop_
_entity_poly.entity_id
_entity_poly.type
_entity_poly.pdbx_seq_one_letter_code
_entity_poly.pdbx_strand_id
1 'polypeptide(L)' 'MLISTVLFTDGEERQFRAESLSVGAPSENLVRVDLADGTEILIPFYSVKQIITQDLPVDAISPEIFNENVPS' A
#
# COMPACT_ATOMS: atom_id res chain seq x y z
N MET A 1 -7.13 2.20 -7.95
CA MET A 1 -5.99 2.51 -7.04
C MET A 1 -6.49 2.37 -5.62
N LEU A 2 -5.69 1.75 -4.77
CA LEU A 2 -6.07 1.28 -3.45
C LEU A 2 -5.15 1.93 -2.40
N ILE A 3 -5.68 2.11 -1.21
CA ILE A 3 -4.87 2.26 -0.01
C ILE A 3 -4.94 0.96 0.76
N SER A 4 -3.78 0.36 0.97
CA SER A 4 -3.62 -0.88 1.74
C SER A 4 -2.89 -0.56 3.03
N THR A 5 -3.55 -0.75 4.16
CA THR A 5 -2.92 -0.70 5.49
C THR A 5 -2.59 -2.12 5.93
N VAL A 6 -1.31 -2.36 6.22
CA VAL A 6 -0.79 -3.63 6.74
C VAL A 6 -0.40 -3.42 8.20
N LEU A 7 -1.08 -4.13 9.10
CA LEU A 7 -0.73 -4.23 10.51
C LEU A 7 0.17 -5.45 10.70
N PHE A 8 1.35 -5.22 11.25
CA PHE A 8 2.36 -6.25 11.51
C PHE A 8 2.19 -6.87 12.90
N THR A 9 2.76 -8.06 13.09
CA THR A 9 2.68 -8.80 14.36
C THR A 9 3.41 -8.11 15.52
N ASP A 10 4.40 -7.28 15.20
CA ASP A 10 5.13 -6.44 16.17
C ASP A 10 4.35 -5.17 16.56
N GLY A 11 3.21 -4.91 15.94
CA GLY A 11 2.37 -3.74 16.16
C GLY A 11 2.70 -2.56 15.25
N GLU A 12 3.66 -2.68 14.32
CA GLU A 12 3.89 -1.67 13.30
C GLU A 12 2.70 -1.60 12.34
N GLU A 13 2.35 -0.39 11.88
CA GLU A 13 1.37 -0.18 10.82
C GLU A 13 2.04 0.52 9.65
N ARG A 14 1.91 -0.04 8.44
CA ARG A 14 2.35 0.62 7.20
C ARG A 14 1.21 0.77 6.23
N GLN A 15 1.18 1.92 5.57
CA GLN A 15 0.20 2.22 4.55
C GLN A 15 0.87 2.31 3.19
N PHE A 16 0.28 1.66 2.20
CA PHE A 16 0.76 1.59 0.83
C PHE A 16 -0.28 2.13 -0.14
N ARG A 17 0.16 2.96 -1.07
CA ARG A 17 -0.61 3.34 -2.25
C ARG A 17 -0.35 2.32 -3.34
N ALA A 18 -1.27 1.38 -3.50
CA ALA A 18 -1.11 0.20 -4.35
C ALA A 18 -2.05 0.25 -5.57
N GLU A 19 -1.61 -0.35 -6.67
CA GLU A 19 -2.51 -0.68 -7.78
C GLU A 19 -3.26 -1.97 -7.48
N SER A 20 -2.54 -2.96 -6.96
CA SER A 20 -3.07 -4.26 -6.56
C SER A 20 -2.36 -4.79 -5.33
N LEU A 21 -3.08 -5.62 -4.58
CA LEU A 21 -2.53 -6.42 -3.49
C LEU A 21 -2.89 -7.88 -3.73
N SER A 22 -1.88 -8.74 -3.72
CA SER A 22 -2.05 -10.18 -3.91
C SER A 22 -1.46 -10.92 -2.71
N VAL A 23 -2.25 -11.79 -2.10
CA VAL A 23 -1.70 -12.76 -1.14
C VAL A 23 -1.14 -13.90 -1.98
N GLY A 24 0.17 -14.13 -1.89
CA GLY A 24 0.89 -15.14 -2.67
C GLY A 24 0.33 -16.54 -2.44
N ALA A 25 0.70 -17.46 -3.31
CA ALA A 25 0.24 -18.85 -3.18
C ALA A 25 0.66 -19.42 -1.81
N PRO A 26 -0.04 -20.45 -1.28
CA PRO A 26 0.33 -21.06 0.01
C PRO A 26 1.78 -21.54 0.10
N SER A 27 2.42 -21.82 -1.04
CA SER A 27 3.84 -22.17 -1.15
C SER A 27 4.79 -20.99 -0.98
N GLU A 28 4.32 -19.77 -1.19
CA GLU A 28 5.14 -18.56 -1.22
C GLU A 28 5.16 -17.84 0.15
N ASN A 29 4.10 -17.95 0.96
CA ASN A 29 4.02 -17.31 2.29
C ASN A 29 4.38 -15.81 2.27
N LEU A 30 3.97 -15.11 1.23
CA LEU A 30 4.27 -13.69 1.00
C LEU A 30 2.99 -12.94 0.64
N VAL A 31 2.95 -11.67 0.98
CA VAL A 31 1.99 -10.68 0.49
C VAL A 31 2.73 -9.78 -0.47
N ARG A 32 2.22 -9.67 -1.69
CA ARG A 32 2.74 -8.82 -2.74
C ARG A 32 1.90 -7.55 -2.82
N VAL A 33 2.58 -6.40 -2.78
CA VAL A 33 1.97 -5.09 -2.96
C VAL A 33 2.58 -4.46 -4.21
N ASP A 34 1.78 -4.30 -5.25
CA ASP A 34 2.19 -3.62 -6.48
C ASP A 34 1.89 -2.12 -6.35
N LEU A 35 2.93 -1.29 -6.38
CA LEU A 35 2.83 0.16 -6.24
C LEU A 35 2.56 0.83 -7.59
N ALA A 36 1.98 2.04 -7.54
CA ALA A 36 1.62 2.81 -8.73
C ALA A 36 2.81 3.29 -9.59
N ASP A 37 4.03 3.22 -9.07
CA ASP A 37 5.27 3.53 -9.81
C ASP A 37 5.89 2.29 -10.47
N GLY A 38 5.22 1.13 -10.39
CA GLY A 38 5.71 -0.15 -10.89
C GLY A 38 6.66 -0.88 -9.94
N THR A 39 6.90 -0.34 -8.74
CA THR A 39 7.68 -1.02 -7.70
C THR A 39 6.86 -2.12 -7.03
N GLU A 40 7.50 -3.23 -6.69
CA GLU A 40 6.88 -4.33 -5.94
C GLU A 40 7.44 -4.40 -4.52
N ILE A 41 6.54 -4.51 -3.53
CA ILE A 41 6.92 -4.76 -2.13
C ILE A 41 6.47 -6.17 -1.75
N LEU A 42 7.43 -6.95 -1.27
CA LEU A 42 7.21 -8.30 -0.77
C LEU A 42 7.23 -8.31 0.76
N ILE A 43 6.13 -8.71 1.38
CA ILE A 43 5.96 -8.76 2.82
C ILE A 43 5.77 -10.23 3.25
N PRO A 44 6.58 -10.78 4.17
CA PRO A 44 6.38 -12.14 4.64
C PRO A 44 5.03 -12.31 5.36
N PHE A 45 4.23 -13.29 4.96
CA PHE A 45 2.87 -13.49 5.47
C PHE A 45 2.85 -13.71 6.99
N TYR A 46 3.85 -14.41 7.54
CA TYR A 46 3.97 -14.64 8.99
C TYR A 46 4.18 -13.35 9.81
N SER A 47 4.64 -12.28 9.17
CA SER A 47 4.83 -10.97 9.81
C SER A 47 3.56 -10.11 9.80
N VAL A 48 2.55 -10.52 9.01
CA VAL A 48 1.31 -9.77 8.84
C VAL A 48 0.26 -10.28 9.83
N LYS A 49 -0.28 -9.36 10.62
CA LYS A 49 -1.40 -9.63 11.52
C LYS A 49 -2.74 -9.37 10.84
N GLN A 50 -2.84 -8.28 10.08
CA GLN A 50 -4.07 -7.88 9.41
C GLN A 50 -3.76 -7.02 8.18
N ILE A 51 -4.58 -7.15 7.13
CA ILE A 51 -4.57 -6.28 5.95
C ILE A 51 -5.95 -5.64 5.82
N ILE A 52 -5.98 -4.32 5.65
CA ILE A 52 -7.18 -3.54 5.37
C ILE A 52 -6.98 -2.82 4.05
N THR A 53 -7.78 -3.16 3.05
CA THR A 53 -7.76 -2.52 1.73
C THR A 53 -8.99 -1.65 1.56
N GLN A 54 -8.78 -0.41 1.14
CA GLN A 54 -9.84 0.52 0.80
C GLN A 54 -9.62 1.07 -0.60
N ASP A 55 -10.67 1.14 -1.40
CA ASP A 55 -10.64 1.86 -2.67
C ASP A 55 -10.37 3.34 -2.40
N LEU A 56 -9.43 3.92 -3.15
CA LEU A 56 -9.27 5.36 -3.10
C LEU A 56 -10.48 5.99 -3.81
N PRO A 57 -11.29 6.82 -3.13
CA PRO A 57 -12.35 7.56 -3.81
C PRO A 57 -11.74 8.37 -4.96
N VAL A 58 -12.42 8.41 -6.10
CA VAL A 58 -11.99 9.18 -7.27
C VAL A 58 -11.78 10.67 -6.91
N ASP A 59 -12.53 11.15 -5.92
CA ASP A 59 -12.51 12.53 -5.42
C ASP A 59 -11.47 12.78 -4.30
N ALA A 60 -10.74 11.75 -3.83
CA ALA A 60 -9.76 11.87 -2.74
C ALA A 60 -8.35 12.29 -3.22
N ILE A 61 -8.14 12.41 -4.53
CA ILE A 61 -6.91 13.01 -5.08
C ILE A 61 -7.11 14.53 -5.03
N SER A 62 -6.85 15.15 -3.88
CA SER A 62 -6.71 16.60 -3.83
C SER A 62 -5.51 17.00 -4.71
N PRO A 63 -5.69 17.82 -5.76
CA PRO A 63 -4.59 18.27 -6.63
C PRO A 63 -3.59 19.20 -5.92
N GLU A 64 -3.79 19.51 -4.63
CA GLU A 64 -3.02 20.50 -3.88
C GLU A 64 -1.62 20.02 -3.41
N ILE A 65 -1.25 18.75 -3.62
CA ILE A 65 0.07 18.23 -3.20
C ILE A 65 1.18 18.50 -4.25
N PHE A 66 0.86 19.00 -5.45
CA PHE A 66 1.85 19.31 -6.50
C PHE A 66 2.35 20.76 -6.52
N ASN A 67 1.89 21.65 -5.63
CA ASN A 67 2.40 23.02 -5.56
C ASN A 67 3.51 23.16 -4.50
N GLU A 68 4.64 22.48 -4.71
CA GLU A 68 5.89 22.96 -4.11
C GLU A 68 6.37 24.22 -4.86
N ASN A 69 6.50 25.32 -4.11
CA ASN A 69 7.48 26.40 -4.31
C ASN A 69 7.62 27.01 -5.70
N VAL A 70 6.81 28.04 -5.99
CA VAL A 70 7.28 29.15 -6.82
C VAL A 70 7.65 30.31 -5.89
N PRO A 71 8.94 30.54 -5.59
CA PRO A 71 9.35 31.77 -4.94
C PRO A 71 9.17 32.93 -5.92
N SER A 72 8.53 34.01 -5.47
CA SER A 72 8.65 35.35 -6.07
C SER A 72 9.51 36.21 -5.17
#